data_AF-A0A831PJL4-F1
#
_entry.id   AF-A0A831PJL4-F1
#
_cell.length_a   1.000
_cell.length_b   1.000
_cell.length_c   1.000
_cell.angle_alpha   90.00
_cell.angle_beta   90.00
_cell.angle_gamma   90.00
#
_symmetry.space_group_name_H-M   'P 1'
#
loop_
_entity.id
_entity.type
_entity.pdbx_description
1 polymer ?
#
loop_
_entity_poly.entity_id
_entity_poly.type
_entity_poly.pdbx_seq_one_letter_code
_entity_poly.pdbx_strand_id
1 'polypeptide(L)'
;MPTKDQHQSVIALEQALPEVPGRKAWESPNCYLEKDGKGGYKINKGRRPSKTILVNNIRQEVDRWRSLGYPGASETSRLLLEFWFGKNHIVNREIFLFRFAQREAIETTIYLYEVKKMRDNALLAELFIEEAAVGADMFTNREAILTEMKQTRKLRRVNPANNKEVQQDLPPAGLTRYCAKAATGSGKTFVMAFLAVWSFFHRKFEKRSPLANTILIIAPNVIVYERLKTDFADGKVFYQYPFIPDEWKHDWQMSFIMREDQVKTSTEGTLYLTNIHQIYESKLGD
;
A
#
# COMPACT_ATOMS: atom_id res chain seq x y z
N MET A 1 20.02 -50.06 11.20
CA MET A 1 19.76 -48.64 11.52
C MET A 1 20.11 -47.80 10.32
N PRO A 2 19.13 -47.34 9.52
CA PRO A 2 19.40 -46.52 8.36
C PRO A 2 19.60 -45.06 8.77
N THR A 3 20.73 -44.49 8.37
CA THR A 3 21.07 -43.07 8.48
C THR A 3 20.11 -42.25 7.62
N LYS A 4 19.40 -41.29 8.24
CA LYS A 4 18.61 -40.29 7.52
C LYS A 4 19.57 -39.35 6.78
N ASP A 5 19.48 -39.39 5.45
CA ASP A 5 20.02 -38.35 4.57
C ASP A 5 19.48 -36.98 5.01
N GLN A 6 20.39 -36.11 5.42
CA GLN A 6 20.11 -34.69 5.56
C GLN A 6 20.03 -34.11 4.16
N HIS A 7 18.84 -33.67 3.74
CA HIS A 7 18.67 -32.80 2.59
C HIS A 7 19.43 -31.49 2.86
N GLN A 8 20.70 -31.43 2.45
CA GLN A 8 21.41 -30.17 2.31
C GLN A 8 20.82 -29.44 1.11
N SER A 9 20.25 -28.26 1.36
CA SER A 9 19.79 -27.35 0.33
C SER A 9 20.99 -26.93 -0.54
N VAL A 10 21.12 -27.54 -1.71
CA VAL A 10 22.03 -27.09 -2.76
C VAL A 10 21.44 -25.80 -3.32
N ILE A 11 22.20 -24.70 -3.20
CA ILE A 11 21.90 -23.28 -3.52
C ILE A 11 21.55 -22.45 -2.27
N ALA A 12 22.61 -21.99 -1.58
CA ALA A 12 22.53 -20.80 -0.73
C ALA A 12 22.36 -19.56 -1.63
N LEU A 13 21.11 -19.13 -1.82
CA LEU A 13 20.79 -17.81 -2.39
C LEU A 13 20.99 -16.73 -1.30
N GLU A 14 22.21 -16.60 -0.79
CA GLU A 14 22.60 -15.55 0.17
C GLU A 14 23.59 -14.57 -0.48
N GLN A 15 23.23 -13.97 -1.62
CA GLN A 15 23.75 -12.63 -1.87
C GLN A 15 22.94 -11.67 -1.01
N ALA A 16 23.47 -11.36 0.18
CA ALA A 16 22.94 -10.30 1.02
C ALA A 16 22.74 -9.05 0.14
N LEU A 17 21.51 -8.53 0.12
CA LEU A 17 21.23 -7.30 -0.62
C LEU A 17 22.10 -6.18 -0.04
N PRO A 18 22.66 -5.31 -0.87
CA PRO A 18 23.49 -4.22 -0.38
C PRO A 18 22.62 -3.26 0.45
N GLU A 19 23.13 -2.85 1.60
CA GLU A 19 22.43 -1.96 2.53
C GLU A 19 23.22 -0.68 2.76
N VAL A 20 22.52 0.40 3.14
CA VAL A 20 23.20 1.62 3.60
C VAL A 20 23.57 1.43 5.06
N PRO A 21 24.87 1.49 5.43
CA PRO A 21 25.29 1.29 6.82
C PRO A 21 24.60 2.24 7.80
N GLY A 22 24.14 1.72 8.94
CA GLY A 22 23.49 2.50 10.00
C GLY A 22 22.08 2.99 9.67
N ARG A 23 21.50 2.62 8.52
CA ARG A 23 20.18 3.07 8.11
C ARG A 23 19.08 2.41 8.93
N LYS A 24 18.30 3.22 9.64
CA LYS A 24 17.12 2.77 10.40
C LYS A 24 15.86 2.72 9.53
N ALA A 25 15.18 1.58 9.50
CA ALA A 25 14.05 1.36 8.60
C ALA A 25 12.81 2.22 8.88
N TRP A 26 12.68 2.78 10.08
CA TRP A 26 11.55 3.62 10.53
C TRP A 26 11.74 5.12 10.25
N GLU A 27 12.97 5.58 10.00
CA GLU A 27 13.26 6.98 9.68
C GLU A 27 12.97 7.30 8.21
N SER A 28 12.75 8.57 7.89
CA SER A 28 12.61 9.04 6.49
C SER A 28 13.87 8.75 5.67
N PRO A 29 13.74 8.27 4.42
CA PRO A 29 14.88 7.99 3.55
C PRO A 29 15.59 9.28 3.16
N ASN A 30 16.85 9.41 3.56
CA ASN A 30 17.73 10.56 3.27
C ASN A 30 18.95 10.18 2.41
N CYS A 31 19.02 8.93 1.97
CA CYS A 31 20.06 8.42 1.09
C CYS A 31 19.58 7.18 0.34
N TYR A 32 20.29 6.82 -0.74
CA TYR A 32 20.06 5.58 -1.48
C TYR A 32 21.33 5.09 -2.18
N LEU A 33 21.39 3.78 -2.42
CA LEU A 33 22.47 3.16 -3.20
C LEU A 33 22.22 3.29 -4.69
N GLU A 34 23.25 3.52 -5.48
CA GLU A 34 23.23 3.45 -6.94
C GLU A 34 24.39 2.58 -7.42
N LYS A 35 24.15 1.76 -8.45
CA LYS A 35 25.21 0.91 -9.01
C LYS A 35 26.25 1.81 -9.67
N ASP A 36 27.53 1.58 -9.38
CA ASP A 36 28.64 2.39 -9.91
C ASP A 36 29.12 1.94 -11.31
N GLY A 37 28.54 0.87 -11.85
CA GLY A 37 28.92 0.27 -13.13
C GLY A 37 30.18 -0.61 -13.10
N LYS A 38 30.86 -0.69 -11.95
CA LYS A 38 32.09 -1.47 -11.71
C LYS A 38 31.88 -2.64 -10.73
N GLY A 39 30.62 -2.98 -10.46
CA GLY A 39 30.25 -4.04 -9.51
C GLY A 39 30.07 -3.57 -8.07
N GLY A 40 30.24 -2.27 -7.80
CA GLY A 40 30.03 -1.66 -6.49
C GLY A 40 28.78 -0.76 -6.43
N TYR A 41 28.66 -0.06 -5.31
CA TYR A 41 27.56 0.87 -5.03
C TYR A 41 28.08 2.20 -4.50
N LYS A 42 27.50 3.29 -5.03
CA LYS A 42 27.66 4.65 -4.51
C LYS A 42 26.47 5.01 -3.64
N ILE A 43 26.73 5.66 -2.50
CA ILE A 43 25.68 6.26 -1.68
C ILE A 43 25.41 7.67 -2.19
N ASN A 44 24.18 7.92 -2.63
CA ASN A 44 23.71 9.25 -2.98
C ASN A 44 22.90 9.85 -1.82
N LYS A 45 23.04 11.17 -1.62
CA LYS A 45 22.24 11.92 -0.65
C LYS A 45 20.82 12.16 -1.18
N GLY A 46 19.88 12.30 -0.25
CA GLY A 46 18.48 12.50 -0.53
C GLY A 46 17.70 11.20 -0.75
N ARG A 47 16.40 11.36 -0.91
CA ARG A 47 15.49 10.26 -1.18
C ARG A 47 15.58 9.83 -2.65
N ARG A 48 15.63 8.51 -2.93
CA ARG A 48 15.63 8.01 -4.33
C ARG A 48 14.39 8.52 -5.08
N PRO A 49 14.55 9.27 -6.19
CA PRO A 49 13.43 9.68 -7.04
C PRO A 49 12.68 8.46 -7.59
N SER A 50 11.36 8.52 -7.61
CA SER A 50 10.57 7.49 -8.27
C SER A 50 10.62 7.68 -9.79
N LYS A 51 10.61 6.57 -10.54
CA LYS A 51 10.44 6.58 -12.00
C LYS A 51 8.97 6.65 -12.44
N THR A 52 8.04 6.59 -11.48
CA THR A 52 6.60 6.66 -11.74
C THR A 52 6.14 8.12 -11.74
N ILE A 53 5.47 8.52 -12.82
CA ILE A 53 5.14 9.90 -13.19
C ILE A 53 4.27 10.70 -12.21
N LEU A 54 3.70 10.07 -11.17
CA LEU A 54 2.87 10.76 -10.17
C LEU A 54 3.52 10.83 -8.78
N VAL A 55 4.47 9.94 -8.51
CA VAL A 55 4.87 9.65 -7.12
C VAL A 55 5.73 10.76 -6.53
N ASN A 56 6.58 11.42 -7.32
CA ASN A 56 7.42 12.48 -6.76
C ASN A 56 6.57 13.69 -6.31
N ASN A 57 5.55 14.06 -7.09
CA ASN A 57 4.61 15.12 -6.73
C ASN A 57 3.71 14.74 -5.54
N ILE A 58 3.17 13.51 -5.53
CA ILE A 58 2.40 13.00 -4.38
C ILE A 58 3.25 13.00 -3.10
N ARG A 59 4.52 12.58 -3.18
CA ARG A 59 5.44 12.59 -2.03
C ARG A 59 5.65 13.97 -1.45
N GLN A 60 5.88 14.97 -2.30
CA GLN A 60 6.07 16.36 -1.85
C GLN A 60 4.84 16.86 -1.08
N GLU A 61 3.64 16.58 -1.60
CA GLU A 61 2.38 16.96 -0.98
C GLU A 61 2.13 16.22 0.35
N VAL A 62 2.38 14.90 0.40
CA VAL A 62 2.25 14.10 1.61
C VAL A 62 3.30 14.48 2.66
N ASP A 63 4.54 14.77 2.25
CA ASP A 63 5.61 15.21 3.15
C ASP A 63 5.25 16.55 3.80
N ARG A 64 4.71 17.50 3.02
CA ARG A 64 4.19 18.77 3.53
C ARG A 64 2.98 18.58 4.44
N TRP A 65 2.03 17.73 4.04
CA TRP A 65 0.84 17.44 4.86
C TRP A 65 1.22 16.82 6.21
N ARG A 66 2.19 15.89 6.22
CA ARG A 66 2.73 15.29 7.44
C ARG A 66 3.43 16.33 8.32
N SER A 67 4.26 17.22 7.76
CA SER A 67 4.99 18.22 8.56
C SER A 67 4.09 19.26 9.20
N LEU A 68 2.91 19.50 8.62
CA LEU A 68 1.88 20.40 9.15
C LEU A 68 0.94 19.72 10.17
N GLY A 69 1.18 18.46 10.54
CA GLY A 69 0.35 17.75 11.53
C GLY A 69 -0.98 17.23 10.98
N TYR A 70 -1.00 16.80 9.71
CA TYR A 70 -2.14 16.16 9.05
C TYR A 70 -3.41 17.03 8.91
N PRO A 71 -3.32 18.30 8.43
CA PRO A 71 -4.49 19.15 8.29
C PRO A 71 -5.53 18.56 7.33
N GLY A 72 -6.80 18.65 7.69
CA GLY A 72 -7.92 18.14 6.90
C GLY A 72 -8.16 16.62 7.00
N ALA A 73 -7.33 15.88 7.75
CA ALA A 73 -7.69 14.53 8.17
C ALA A 73 -8.74 14.60 9.28
N SER A 74 -9.58 13.57 9.34
CA SER A 74 -10.49 13.31 10.45
C SER A 74 -9.72 13.01 11.74
N GLU A 75 -10.44 13.13 12.85
CA GLU A 75 -9.87 12.86 14.16
C GLU A 75 -9.46 11.38 14.27
N THR A 76 -10.27 10.46 13.73
CA THR A 76 -9.90 9.03 13.68
C THR A 76 -8.60 8.79 12.92
N SER A 77 -8.44 9.38 11.73
CA SER A 77 -7.22 9.24 10.94
C SER A 77 -6.00 9.83 11.64
N ARG A 78 -6.16 11.00 12.28
CA ARG A 78 -5.10 11.66 13.03
C ARG A 78 -4.66 10.82 14.24
N LEU A 79 -5.60 10.33 15.02
CA LEU A 79 -5.33 9.48 16.20
C LEU A 79 -4.65 8.16 15.82
N LEU A 80 -5.07 7.51 14.74
CA LEU A 80 -4.41 6.30 14.24
C LEU A 80 -2.98 6.57 13.77
N LEU A 81 -2.76 7.63 12.99
CA LEU A 81 -1.42 8.01 12.52
C LEU A 81 -0.48 8.38 13.69
N GLU A 82 -0.99 9.11 14.67
CA GLU A 82 -0.26 9.45 15.90
C GLU A 82 0.04 8.20 16.74
N PHE A 83 -0.94 7.31 16.90
CA PHE A 83 -0.75 6.03 17.60
C PHE A 83 0.31 5.17 16.90
N TRP A 84 0.26 5.02 15.58
CA TRP A 84 1.21 4.17 14.85
C TRP A 84 2.61 4.75 14.77
N PHE A 85 2.76 6.05 14.52
CA PHE A 85 4.04 6.66 14.14
C PHE A 85 4.54 7.76 15.07
N GLY A 86 3.73 8.19 16.03
CA GLY A 86 4.06 9.23 17.02
C GLY A 86 4.66 8.70 18.32
N LYS A 87 4.60 7.38 18.55
CA LYS A 87 5.15 6.74 19.75
C LYS A 87 5.89 5.44 19.46
N ASN A 88 6.73 5.04 20.41
CA ASN A 88 7.33 3.71 20.43
C ASN A 88 6.30 2.69 20.94
N HIS A 89 6.31 1.49 20.36
CA HIS A 89 5.50 0.38 20.85
C HIS A 89 6.38 -0.68 21.50
N ILE A 90 5.77 -1.60 22.24
CA ILE A 90 6.46 -2.76 22.81
C ILE A 90 5.84 -4.02 22.22
N VAL A 91 6.65 -4.84 21.56
CA VAL A 91 6.27 -6.16 21.06
C VAL A 91 7.32 -7.14 21.56
N ASN A 92 6.89 -8.25 22.19
CA ASN A 92 7.80 -9.24 22.76
C ASN A 92 8.87 -8.65 23.71
N ARG A 93 8.50 -7.64 24.50
CA ARG A 93 9.38 -6.89 25.43
C ARG A 93 10.48 -6.06 24.75
N GLU A 94 10.41 -5.87 23.44
CA GLU A 94 11.34 -5.03 22.68
C GLU A 94 10.64 -3.81 22.09
N ILE A 95 11.42 -2.73 21.88
CA ILE A 95 10.93 -1.54 21.19
C ILE A 95 10.60 -1.93 19.74
N PHE A 96 9.36 -1.66 19.35
CA PHE A 96 8.85 -1.90 18.02
C PHE A 96 8.49 -0.58 17.34
N LEU A 97 9.00 -0.40 16.12
CA LEU A 97 8.76 0.76 15.27
C LEU A 97 8.36 0.30 13.88
N PHE A 98 7.25 0.83 13.38
CA PHE A 98 6.84 0.60 12.00
C PHE A 98 7.83 1.23 11.01
N ARG A 99 8.01 0.58 9.86
CA ARG A 99 8.94 1.04 8.82
C ARG A 99 8.38 2.28 8.13
N PHE A 100 9.24 3.20 7.71
CA PHE A 100 8.83 4.40 7.00
C PHE A 100 8.07 4.09 5.70
N ALA A 101 8.45 3.01 4.99
CA ALA A 101 7.73 2.59 3.79
C ALA A 101 6.25 2.22 4.07
N GLN A 102 5.96 1.71 5.27
CA GLN A 102 4.59 1.40 5.69
C GLN A 102 3.84 2.68 6.04
N ARG A 103 4.50 3.59 6.79
CA ARG A 103 4.01 4.94 7.10
C ARG A 103 3.63 5.70 5.84
N GLU A 104 4.55 5.81 4.89
CA GLU A 104 4.31 6.50 3.63
C GLU A 104 3.11 5.91 2.88
N ALA A 105 3.00 4.58 2.82
CA ALA A 105 1.93 3.94 2.08
C ALA A 105 0.56 4.29 2.66
N ILE A 106 0.37 4.17 3.98
CA ILE A 106 -0.90 4.48 4.62
C ILE A 106 -1.20 5.99 4.62
N GLU A 107 -0.22 6.85 4.91
CA GLU A 107 -0.39 8.30 4.84
C GLU A 107 -0.77 8.76 3.44
N THR A 108 -0.15 8.20 2.40
CA THR A 108 -0.49 8.52 1.01
C THR A 108 -1.92 8.10 0.68
N THR A 109 -2.35 6.91 1.13
CA THR A 109 -3.73 6.47 0.92
C THR A 109 -4.73 7.39 1.63
N ILE A 110 -4.50 7.72 2.90
CA ILE A 110 -5.34 8.63 3.68
C ILE A 110 -5.39 10.01 3.01
N TYR A 111 -4.23 10.56 2.64
CA TYR A 111 -4.15 11.87 1.99
C TYR A 111 -4.94 11.92 0.69
N LEU A 112 -4.75 10.95 -0.20
CA LEU A 112 -5.46 10.92 -1.48
C LEU A 112 -6.96 10.67 -1.30
N TYR A 113 -7.33 9.72 -0.43
CA TYR A 113 -8.70 9.29 -0.26
C TYR A 113 -9.54 10.28 0.55
N GLU A 114 -9.03 10.75 1.67
CA GLU A 114 -9.79 11.52 2.65
C GLU A 114 -9.61 13.02 2.45
N VAL A 115 -8.35 13.47 2.35
CA VAL A 115 -8.02 14.91 2.29
C VAL A 115 -8.27 15.47 0.90
N LYS A 116 -7.70 14.83 -0.14
CA LYS A 116 -7.87 15.26 -1.53
C LYS A 116 -9.16 14.73 -2.16
N LYS A 117 -9.86 13.78 -1.51
CA LYS A 117 -11.11 13.17 -2.02
C LYS A 117 -10.98 12.64 -3.44
N MET A 118 -9.82 12.08 -3.79
CA MET A 118 -9.57 11.52 -5.11
C MET A 118 -10.54 10.35 -5.34
N ARG A 119 -11.47 10.48 -6.28
CA ARG A 119 -12.40 9.40 -6.69
C ARG A 119 -12.39 9.19 -8.20
N ASP A 120 -11.31 9.65 -8.83
CA ASP A 120 -11.05 9.45 -10.23
C ASP A 120 -9.55 9.37 -10.51
N ASN A 121 -9.12 8.31 -11.20
CA ASN A 121 -7.76 8.15 -11.69
C ASN A 121 -7.36 9.17 -12.77
N ALA A 122 -8.30 9.71 -13.54
CA ALA A 122 -8.03 10.78 -14.51
C ALA A 122 -7.64 12.08 -13.78
N LEU A 123 -8.44 12.48 -12.79
CA LEU A 123 -8.14 13.63 -11.94
C LEU A 123 -6.83 13.44 -11.15
N LEU A 124 -6.59 12.23 -10.64
CA LEU A 124 -5.32 11.90 -9.98
C LEU A 124 -4.13 12.10 -10.92
N ALA A 125 -4.25 11.70 -12.19
CA ALA A 125 -3.21 11.92 -13.18
C ALA A 125 -3.04 13.42 -13.47
N GLU A 126 -4.13 14.14 -13.74
CA GLU A 126 -4.10 15.57 -14.03
C GLU A 126 -3.40 16.40 -12.95
N LEU A 127 -3.68 16.11 -11.67
CA LEU A 127 -3.16 16.89 -10.55
C LEU A 127 -1.70 16.57 -10.20
N PHE A 128 -1.26 15.34 -10.41
CA PHE A 128 0.03 14.88 -9.90
C PHE A 128 1.02 14.49 -10.99
N ILE A 129 0.66 14.54 -12.27
CA ILE A 129 1.59 14.23 -13.35
C ILE A 129 2.79 15.17 -13.34
N GLU A 130 3.99 14.58 -13.39
CA GLU A 130 5.24 15.30 -13.51
C GLU A 130 5.32 16.00 -14.86
N GLU A 131 5.82 17.24 -14.89
CA GLU A 131 5.91 18.08 -16.11
C GLU A 131 6.63 17.35 -17.26
N ALA A 132 7.71 16.64 -16.93
CA ALA A 132 8.48 15.84 -17.88
C ALA A 132 7.66 14.74 -18.59
N ALA A 133 6.49 14.36 -18.05
CA ALA A 133 5.59 13.37 -18.64
C ALA A 133 4.44 13.99 -19.45
N VAL A 134 4.25 15.32 -19.45
CA VAL A 134 3.18 16.02 -20.19
C VAL A 134 3.63 16.44 -21.60
N GLY A 135 4.93 16.63 -21.82
CA GLY A 135 5.47 17.14 -23.09
C GLY A 135 5.37 18.66 -23.21
N ALA A 136 5.69 19.21 -24.39
CA ALA A 136 5.84 20.66 -24.59
C ALA A 136 4.52 21.46 -24.57
N ASP A 137 3.38 20.81 -24.77
CA ASP A 137 2.07 21.47 -24.79
C ASP A 137 1.25 21.14 -23.53
N MET A 138 1.44 21.97 -22.50
CA MET A 138 0.85 21.78 -21.17
C MET A 138 -0.66 22.04 -21.13
N PHE A 139 -1.19 22.83 -22.07
CA PHE A 139 -2.59 23.25 -22.11
C PHE A 139 -3.44 22.30 -22.96
N THR A 140 -2.98 21.90 -24.14
CA THR A 140 -3.73 21.00 -25.03
C THR A 140 -3.73 19.55 -24.52
N ASN A 141 -2.66 19.12 -23.82
CA ASN A 141 -2.55 17.74 -23.34
C ASN A 141 -3.34 17.44 -22.05
N ARG A 142 -3.71 18.46 -21.26
CA ARG A 142 -4.58 18.27 -20.08
C ARG A 142 -6.02 17.95 -20.50
N GLU A 143 -6.53 18.58 -21.56
CA GLU A 143 -7.83 18.24 -22.17
C GLU A 143 -7.80 16.88 -22.88
N ALA A 144 -6.65 16.48 -23.43
CA ALA A 144 -6.50 15.23 -24.20
C ALA A 144 -6.48 13.92 -23.36
N ILE A 145 -6.68 13.98 -22.04
CA ILE A 145 -6.72 12.81 -21.15
C ILE A 145 -8.02 11.98 -21.34
N LEU A 146 -9.00 12.48 -22.09
CA LEU A 146 -10.30 11.86 -22.24
C LEU A 146 -10.70 11.81 -23.73
N THR A 147 -10.35 10.72 -24.42
CA THR A 147 -11.01 10.39 -25.71
C THR A 147 -12.16 9.44 -25.45
N GLU A 148 -13.38 9.95 -25.52
CA GLU A 148 -14.62 9.18 -25.39
C GLU A 148 -14.95 8.46 -26.70
N MET A 149 -14.54 7.20 -26.81
CA MET A 149 -15.30 6.20 -27.57
C MET A 149 -15.27 4.88 -26.79
N LYS A 150 -16.44 4.32 -26.48
CA LYS A 150 -16.64 2.99 -25.84
C LYS A 150 -16.12 2.81 -24.40
N GLN A 151 -16.44 3.71 -23.47
CA GLN A 151 -16.13 3.58 -22.02
C GLN A 151 -14.63 3.46 -21.63
N THR A 152 -13.71 3.48 -22.59
CA THR A 152 -12.27 3.43 -22.33
C THR A 152 -11.70 4.83 -22.21
N ARG A 153 -11.15 5.16 -21.04
CA ARG A 153 -10.47 6.44 -20.77
C ARG A 153 -8.97 6.23 -20.96
N LYS A 154 -8.28 7.15 -21.63
CA LYS A 154 -6.86 6.97 -21.97
C LYS A 154 -6.03 8.19 -21.60
N LEU A 155 -4.99 7.97 -20.80
CA LEU A 155 -3.97 8.96 -20.53
C LEU A 155 -2.94 8.96 -21.66
N ARG A 156 -2.87 10.05 -22.43
CA ARG A 156 -1.74 10.34 -23.31
C ARG A 156 -0.63 11.02 -22.50
N ARG A 157 0.60 10.50 -22.60
CA ARG A 157 1.76 11.03 -21.89
C ARG A 157 3.05 10.79 -22.66
N VAL A 158 4.10 11.49 -22.29
CA VAL A 158 5.47 11.20 -22.73
C VAL A 158 6.14 10.28 -21.72
N ASN A 159 6.96 9.34 -22.19
CA ASN A 159 7.84 8.57 -21.33
C ASN A 159 9.15 9.35 -21.12
N PRO A 160 9.45 9.79 -19.88
CA PRO A 160 10.65 10.60 -19.62
C PRO A 160 11.97 9.88 -19.96
N ALA A 161 11.98 8.55 -20.05
CA ALA A 161 13.20 7.79 -20.33
C ALA A 161 13.62 7.79 -21.80
N ASN A 162 12.68 7.94 -22.74
CA ASN A 162 12.96 7.85 -24.17
C ASN A 162 12.24 8.91 -25.03
N ASN A 163 11.55 9.85 -24.38
CA ASN A 163 10.78 10.93 -25.00
C ASN A 163 9.72 10.48 -26.01
N LYS A 164 9.28 9.22 -25.93
CA LYS A 164 8.21 8.69 -26.80
C LYS A 164 6.85 8.90 -26.17
N GLU A 165 5.87 9.23 -27.00
CA GLU A 165 4.47 9.24 -26.59
C GLU A 165 3.99 7.82 -26.26
N VAL A 166 3.18 7.74 -25.21
CA VAL A 166 2.58 6.52 -24.69
C VAL A 166 1.12 6.83 -24.40
N GLN A 167 0.23 5.95 -24.85
CA GLN A 167 -1.16 5.91 -24.41
C GLN A 167 -1.31 4.82 -23.35
N GLN A 168 -1.99 5.15 -22.25
CA GLN A 168 -2.24 4.23 -21.15
C GLN A 168 -3.72 4.21 -20.82
N ASP A 169 -4.32 3.02 -20.76
CA ASP A 169 -5.70 2.87 -20.33
C ASP A 169 -5.84 3.22 -18.85
N LEU A 170 -6.86 4.02 -18.55
CA LEU A 170 -7.29 4.35 -17.20
C LEU A 170 -8.45 3.45 -16.79
N PRO A 171 -8.58 3.15 -15.49
CA PRO A 171 -9.77 2.47 -14.98
C PRO A 171 -11.07 3.19 -15.37
N PRO A 172 -12.20 2.49 -15.50
CA PRO A 172 -13.50 3.13 -15.70
C PRO A 172 -13.83 4.15 -14.61
N ALA A 173 -14.66 5.14 -14.96
CA ALA A 173 -15.20 6.09 -13.97
C ALA A 173 -15.95 5.35 -12.86
N GLY A 174 -15.85 5.84 -11.62
CA GLY A 174 -16.45 5.21 -10.44
C GLY A 174 -15.67 3.99 -9.90
N LEU A 175 -14.68 3.46 -10.64
CA LEU A 175 -13.87 2.31 -10.22
C LEU A 175 -12.43 2.73 -9.88
N THR A 176 -12.29 3.69 -8.96
CA THR A 176 -10.99 4.27 -8.60
C THR A 176 -10.06 3.22 -8.03
N ARG A 177 -8.84 3.15 -8.57
CA ARG A 177 -7.79 2.24 -8.12
C ARG A 177 -6.63 3.01 -7.49
N TYR A 178 -6.20 2.59 -6.32
CA TYR A 178 -4.97 3.06 -5.68
C TYR A 178 -3.91 1.97 -5.78
N CYS A 179 -2.69 2.36 -6.11
CA CYS A 179 -1.58 1.42 -6.25
C CYS A 179 -0.37 1.91 -5.47
N ALA A 180 0.11 1.09 -4.53
CA ALA A 180 1.36 1.31 -3.83
C ALA A 180 2.39 0.28 -4.32
N LYS A 181 3.52 0.76 -4.85
CA LYS A 181 4.63 -0.10 -5.26
C LYS A 181 5.60 -0.27 -4.11
N ALA A 182 5.77 -1.51 -3.64
CA ALA A 182 6.56 -1.82 -2.45
C ALA A 182 7.47 -3.02 -2.68
N ALA A 183 8.72 -2.95 -2.19
CA ALA A 183 9.71 -4.01 -2.32
C ALA A 183 9.33 -5.26 -1.49
N THR A 184 9.90 -6.42 -1.81
CA THR A 184 9.85 -7.59 -0.91
C THR A 184 10.53 -7.24 0.42
N GLY A 185 9.97 -7.70 1.54
CA GLY A 185 10.48 -7.35 2.89
C GLY A 185 10.08 -5.96 3.42
N SER A 186 9.49 -5.07 2.59
CA SER A 186 9.04 -3.75 3.05
C SER A 186 7.82 -3.76 3.98
N GLY A 187 7.20 -4.93 4.19
CA GLY A 187 6.05 -5.12 5.08
C GLY A 187 4.70 -4.77 4.45
N LYS A 188 4.46 -5.21 3.21
CA LYS A 188 3.18 -5.05 2.49
C LYS A 188 1.97 -5.53 3.28
N THR A 189 2.10 -6.66 4.00
CA THR A 189 1.04 -7.19 4.87
C THR A 189 0.62 -6.18 5.94
N PHE A 190 1.56 -5.43 6.52
CA PHE A 190 1.24 -4.43 7.54
C PHE A 190 0.50 -3.23 6.93
N VAL A 191 0.79 -2.88 5.68
CA VAL A 191 0.00 -1.86 4.96
C VAL A 191 -1.44 -2.34 4.77
N MET A 192 -1.66 -3.62 4.44
CA MET A 192 -3.01 -4.18 4.36
C MET A 192 -3.71 -4.14 5.72
N ALA A 193 -3.00 -4.46 6.82
CA ALA A 193 -3.55 -4.36 8.18
C ALA A 193 -3.88 -2.91 8.57
N PHE A 194 -3.02 -1.94 8.26
CA PHE A 194 -3.31 -0.51 8.47
C PHE A 194 -4.57 -0.07 7.74
N LEU A 195 -4.72 -0.46 6.47
CA LEU A 195 -5.91 -0.15 5.68
C LEU A 195 -7.17 -0.77 6.29
N ALA A 196 -7.08 -2.00 6.79
CA ALA A 196 -8.21 -2.68 7.43
C ALA A 196 -8.64 -1.95 8.71
N VAL A 197 -7.68 -1.64 9.60
CA VAL A 197 -7.95 -0.91 10.85
C VAL A 197 -8.50 0.48 10.56
N TRP A 198 -7.86 1.23 9.65
CA TRP A 198 -8.31 2.56 9.25
C TRP A 198 -9.74 2.53 8.70
N SER A 199 -10.02 1.65 7.73
CA SER A 199 -11.33 1.57 7.07
C SER A 199 -12.46 1.27 8.06
N PHE A 200 -12.22 0.32 8.97
CA PHE A 200 -13.19 -0.06 10.01
C PHE A 200 -13.43 1.07 11.01
N PHE A 201 -12.39 1.61 11.66
CA PHE A 201 -12.58 2.64 12.69
C PHE A 201 -13.06 3.96 12.11
N HIS A 202 -12.59 4.33 10.92
CA HIS A 202 -13.12 5.51 10.24
C HIS A 202 -14.59 5.31 9.88
N ARG A 203 -15.05 4.11 9.49
CA ARG A 203 -16.48 3.83 9.30
C ARG A 203 -17.25 3.87 10.62
N LYS A 204 -16.65 3.43 11.72
CA LYS A 204 -17.28 3.36 13.05
C LYS A 204 -17.44 4.75 13.69
N PHE A 205 -16.39 5.57 13.69
CA PHE A 205 -16.34 6.81 14.46
C PHE A 205 -16.67 8.06 13.65
N GLU A 206 -16.37 8.10 12.35
CA GLU A 206 -16.60 9.29 11.53
C GLU A 206 -18.02 9.30 10.94
N LYS A 207 -18.73 10.41 11.17
CA LYS A 207 -20.09 10.61 10.66
C LYS A 207 -20.09 10.57 9.12
N ARG A 208 -20.99 9.77 8.54
CA ARG A 208 -21.15 9.62 7.08
C ARG A 208 -19.88 9.14 6.35
N SER A 209 -19.00 8.39 7.03
CA SER A 209 -17.84 7.78 6.40
C SER A 209 -18.24 6.87 5.24
N PRO A 210 -17.68 7.05 4.02
CA PRO A 210 -17.94 6.17 2.88
C PRO A 210 -17.08 4.89 2.89
N LEU A 211 -16.21 4.73 3.89
CA LEU A 211 -15.34 3.54 4.00
C LEU A 211 -16.12 2.30 4.39
N ALA A 212 -15.56 1.13 4.07
CA ALA A 212 -16.18 -0.16 4.34
C ALA A 212 -15.63 -0.77 5.63
N ASN A 213 -16.50 -1.43 6.39
CA ASN A 213 -16.14 -2.35 7.46
C ASN A 213 -16.01 -3.80 6.95
N THR A 214 -16.36 -4.06 5.68
CA THR A 214 -16.14 -5.32 4.99
C THR A 214 -14.98 -5.19 4.01
N ILE A 215 -13.94 -6.01 4.20
CA ILE A 215 -12.67 -5.94 3.47
C ILE A 215 -12.44 -7.26 2.75
N LEU A 216 -12.03 -7.20 1.49
CA LEU A 216 -11.66 -8.36 0.68
C LEU A 216 -10.19 -8.28 0.28
N ILE A 217 -9.41 -9.28 0.68
CA ILE A 217 -8.02 -9.47 0.27
C ILE A 217 -7.97 -10.64 -0.72
N ILE A 218 -7.50 -10.36 -1.94
CA ILE A 218 -7.36 -11.36 -3.00
C ILE A 218 -5.88 -11.62 -3.23
N ALA A 219 -5.43 -12.83 -2.90
CA ALA A 219 -4.10 -13.30 -3.21
C ALA A 219 -3.96 -13.68 -4.70
N PRO A 220 -2.81 -13.44 -5.33
CA PRO A 220 -2.59 -13.77 -6.74
C PRO A 220 -2.47 -15.28 -7.01
N ASN A 221 -2.10 -16.08 -6.01
CA ASN A 221 -1.95 -17.53 -6.11
C ASN A 221 -2.05 -18.19 -4.73
N VAL A 222 -2.10 -19.53 -4.71
CA VAL A 222 -2.24 -20.32 -3.48
C VAL A 222 -1.05 -20.14 -2.53
N ILE A 223 0.17 -20.00 -3.06
CA ILE A 223 1.38 -19.80 -2.24
C ILE A 223 1.31 -18.50 -1.44
N VAL A 224 0.89 -17.40 -2.08
CA VAL A 224 0.72 -16.12 -1.40
C VAL A 224 -0.48 -16.15 -0.45
N TYR A 225 -1.54 -16.86 -0.83
CA TYR A 225 -2.69 -17.07 0.05
C TYR A 225 -2.30 -17.75 1.36
N GLU A 226 -1.59 -18.88 1.32
CA GLU A 226 -1.19 -19.60 2.53
C GLU A 226 -0.32 -18.71 3.43
N ARG A 227 0.59 -17.92 2.85
CA ARG A 227 1.35 -16.94 3.61
C ARG A 227 0.46 -15.90 4.29
N LEU A 228 -0.45 -15.27 3.54
CA LEU A 228 -1.38 -14.28 4.11
C LEU A 228 -2.29 -14.90 5.17
N LYS A 229 -2.70 -16.17 5.00
CA LYS A 229 -3.50 -16.91 5.97
C LYS A 229 -2.77 -17.03 7.32
N THR A 230 -1.46 -17.27 7.32
CA THR A 230 -0.68 -17.32 8.58
C THR A 230 -0.67 -16.01 9.36
N ASP A 231 -0.90 -14.88 8.68
CA ASP A 231 -0.98 -13.54 9.27
C ASP A 231 -2.43 -13.17 9.66
N PHE A 232 -3.41 -13.42 8.79
CA PHE A 232 -4.78 -12.91 8.92
C PHE A 232 -5.79 -13.89 9.52
N ALA A 233 -5.51 -15.20 9.54
CA ALA A 233 -6.38 -16.17 10.20
C ALA A 233 -6.58 -15.79 11.67
N ASP A 234 -7.84 -15.84 12.12
CA ASP A 234 -8.28 -15.44 13.47
C ASP A 234 -7.85 -14.02 13.88
N GLY A 235 -7.52 -13.16 12.91
CA GLY A 235 -7.06 -11.79 13.16
C GLY A 235 -5.68 -11.70 13.79
N LYS A 236 -4.87 -12.76 13.74
CA LYS A 236 -3.58 -12.88 14.45
C LYS A 236 -2.69 -11.64 14.30
N VAL A 237 -2.51 -11.10 13.10
CA VAL A 237 -1.70 -9.91 12.84
C VAL A 237 -2.16 -8.69 13.63
N PHE A 238 -3.48 -8.52 13.85
CA PHE A 238 -4.05 -7.38 14.56
C PHE A 238 -3.85 -7.46 16.08
N TYR A 239 -3.69 -8.68 16.62
CA TYR A 239 -3.47 -8.90 18.05
C TYR A 239 -1.99 -9.05 18.42
N GLN A 240 -1.14 -9.46 17.48
CA GLN A 240 0.30 -9.62 17.70
C GLN A 240 1.09 -8.31 17.60
N TYR A 241 0.56 -7.34 16.86
CA TYR A 241 1.23 -6.08 16.58
C TYR A 241 0.33 -4.91 16.98
N PRO A 242 0.92 -3.73 17.26
CA PRO A 242 0.19 -2.56 17.74
C PRO A 242 -0.52 -1.83 16.58
N PHE A 243 -1.48 -2.50 15.95
CA PHE A 243 -2.31 -1.90 14.92
C PHE A 243 -3.52 -1.17 15.52
N ILE A 244 -4.02 -1.62 16.66
CA ILE A 244 -5.24 -1.09 17.27
C ILE A 244 -4.87 -0.43 18.61
N PRO A 245 -5.26 0.84 18.85
CA PRO A 245 -5.13 1.48 20.16
C PRO A 245 -5.75 0.63 21.27
N ASP A 246 -5.14 0.62 22.45
CA ASP A 246 -5.59 -0.23 23.56
C ASP A 246 -7.04 0.09 23.96
N GLU A 247 -7.40 1.37 23.90
CA GLU A 247 -8.73 1.89 24.19
C GLU A 247 -9.78 1.43 23.17
N TRP A 248 -9.36 1.07 21.96
CA TRP A 248 -10.24 0.70 20.85
C TRP A 248 -10.32 -0.82 20.61
N LYS A 249 -9.57 -1.62 21.39
CA LYS A 249 -9.56 -3.08 21.23
C LYS A 249 -10.94 -3.71 21.41
N HIS A 250 -11.75 -3.19 22.34
CA HIS A 250 -13.12 -3.67 22.57
C HIS A 250 -14.07 -3.38 21.40
N ASP A 251 -13.78 -2.32 20.65
CA ASP A 251 -14.54 -1.90 19.48
C ASP A 251 -14.18 -2.69 18.21
N TRP A 252 -13.04 -3.41 18.21
CA TRP A 252 -12.55 -4.20 17.08
C TRP A 252 -13.33 -5.52 16.91
N GLN A 253 -14.60 -5.42 16.54
CA GLN A 253 -15.48 -6.56 16.32
C GLN A 253 -15.43 -7.05 14.86
N MET A 254 -14.33 -7.74 14.52
CA MET A 254 -14.08 -8.26 13.17
C MET A 254 -14.18 -9.80 13.10
N SER A 255 -14.86 -10.30 12.07
CA SER A 255 -14.77 -11.70 11.64
C SER A 255 -13.68 -11.86 10.58
N PHE A 256 -12.97 -12.99 10.62
CA PHE A 256 -11.93 -13.33 9.64
C PHE A 256 -12.34 -14.60 8.93
N ILE A 257 -12.64 -14.51 7.63
CA ILE A 257 -13.17 -15.60 6.82
C ILE A 257 -12.12 -15.96 5.78
N MET A 258 -11.56 -17.16 5.89
CA MET A 258 -10.59 -17.71 4.97
C MET A 258 -11.31 -18.46 3.83
N ARG A 259 -10.55 -18.96 2.86
CA ARG A 259 -11.07 -19.86 1.82
C ARG A 259 -11.73 -21.08 2.47
N GLU A 260 -12.92 -21.43 1.97
CA GLU A 260 -13.74 -22.60 2.38
C GLU A 260 -14.33 -22.53 3.80
N ASP A 261 -14.07 -21.46 4.54
CA ASP A 261 -14.75 -21.22 5.82
C ASP A 261 -16.24 -20.97 5.58
N GLN A 262 -17.09 -21.55 6.43
CA GLN A 262 -18.50 -21.21 6.45
C GLN A 262 -18.67 -19.75 6.91
N VAL A 263 -19.45 -18.98 6.16
CA VAL A 263 -19.77 -17.60 6.53
C VAL A 263 -20.56 -17.63 7.84
N LYS A 264 -19.94 -17.14 8.92
CA LYS A 264 -20.59 -16.99 10.22
C LYS A 264 -21.45 -15.71 10.27
N THR A 265 -22.46 -15.71 11.13
CA THR A 265 -23.40 -14.59 11.37
C THR A 265 -22.69 -13.34 11.92
N SER A 266 -23.28 -12.17 11.65
CA SER A 266 -22.66 -10.84 11.50
C SER A 266 -21.94 -10.25 12.72
N THR A 267 -20.62 -10.14 12.64
CA THR A 267 -19.86 -9.11 13.37
C THR A 267 -20.04 -7.74 12.72
N GLU A 268 -19.63 -6.67 13.41
CA GLU A 268 -19.71 -5.31 12.88
C GLU A 268 -18.88 -5.13 11.60
N GLY A 269 -17.76 -5.83 11.48
CA GLY A 269 -16.98 -5.87 10.24
C GLY A 269 -16.46 -7.26 9.92
N THR A 270 -16.02 -7.45 8.68
CA THR A 270 -15.57 -8.74 8.18
C THR A 270 -14.38 -8.59 7.24
N LEU A 271 -13.36 -9.42 7.41
CA LEU A 271 -12.22 -9.55 6.51
C LEU A 271 -12.27 -10.90 5.82
N TYR A 272 -12.42 -10.88 4.50
CA TYR A 272 -12.34 -12.04 3.63
C TYR A 272 -10.93 -12.16 3.06
N LEU A 273 -10.33 -13.34 3.14
CA LEU A 273 -9.09 -13.68 2.46
C LEU A 273 -9.34 -14.83 1.48
N THR A 274 -9.08 -14.59 0.20
CA THR A 274 -9.22 -15.58 -0.88
C THR A 274 -8.07 -15.46 -1.87
N ASN A 275 -8.07 -16.25 -2.94
CA ASN A 275 -7.16 -16.14 -4.06
C ASN A 275 -7.90 -16.02 -5.41
N ILE A 276 -7.23 -15.49 -6.42
CA ILE A 276 -7.84 -15.19 -7.71
C ILE A 276 -8.44 -16.43 -8.42
N HIS A 277 -7.88 -17.62 -8.20
CA HIS A 277 -8.34 -18.85 -8.84
C HIS A 277 -9.76 -19.22 -8.40
N GLN A 278 -10.09 -19.04 -7.12
CA GLN A 278 -11.43 -19.31 -6.59
C GLN A 278 -12.50 -18.40 -7.24
N ILE A 279 -12.14 -17.15 -7.55
CA ILE A 279 -13.03 -16.18 -8.21
C ILE A 279 -13.29 -16.57 -9.67
N TYR A 280 -12.33 -17.22 -10.32
CA TYR A 280 -12.51 -17.71 -11.69
C TYR A 280 -13.25 -19.05 -11.73
N GLU A 281 -12.95 -19.96 -10.81
CA GLU A 281 -13.63 -21.25 -10.68
C GLU A 281 -15.13 -21.08 -10.40
N SER A 282 -15.51 -20.12 -9.55
CA SER A 282 -16.93 -19.82 -9.30
C SER A 282 -17.68 -19.34 -10.55
N LYS A 283 -17.00 -18.76 -11.55
CA LYS A 283 -17.62 -18.32 -12.82
C LYS A 283 -17.78 -19.43 -13.85
N LEU A 284 -17.11 -20.57 -13.67
CA LEU A 284 -17.21 -21.72 -14.57
C LEU A 284 -18.29 -22.71 -14.11
N GLY A 285 -18.82 -22.53 -12.91
CA GLY A 285 -19.91 -23.33 -12.33
C GLY A 285 -21.30 -22.70 -12.40
N ASP A 286 -21.41 -21.48 -12.95
CA ASP A 286 -22.66 -20.79 -13.30
C ASP A 286 -22.88 -20.85 -14.83
#